data_AF-A0A653C8T9-F1
#
_entry.id   AF-A0A653C8T9-F1
#
_cell.length_a   1.000
_cell.length_b   1.000
_cell.length_c   1.000
_cell.angle_alpha   90.00
_cell.angle_beta   90.00
_cell.angle_gamma   90.00
#
_symmetry.space_group_name_H-M   'P 1'
#
loop_
_entity.id
_entity.type
_entity.pdbx_description
1 polymer ?
#
loop_
_entity_poly.entity_id
_entity_poly.type
_entity_poly.pdbx_seq_one_letter_code
_entity_poly.pdbx_strand_id
1 'polypeptide(L)' 'MKILFYVVLILAAVAAYVQVAEACIGNGRSCKSNGSMGNCCSGFCYQQRGWKKGYCKRR' A
#
# COMPACT_ATOMS: atom_id res chain seq x y z
N MET A 1 -2.52 -26.55 -29.69
CA MET A 1 -1.44 -26.34 -28.70
C MET A 1 -0.96 -24.90 -28.62
N LYS A 2 -0.71 -24.20 -29.73
CA LYS A 2 -0.28 -22.78 -29.73
C LYS A 2 -1.29 -21.84 -29.06
N ILE A 3 -2.60 -22.04 -29.28
CA ILE A 3 -3.67 -21.22 -28.70
C ILE A 3 -3.67 -21.31 -27.16
N LEU A 4 -3.54 -22.52 -26.60
CA LEU A 4 -3.43 -22.71 -25.16
C LEU A 4 -2.18 -22.01 -24.62
N PHE A 5 -1.06 -22.07 -25.35
CA PHE A 5 0.18 -21.39 -24.98
C PHE A 5 0.02 -19.87 -24.90
N TYR A 6 -0.67 -19.26 -25.87
CA TYR A 6 -0.97 -17.83 -25.85
C TYR A 6 -1.93 -17.44 -24.73
N VAL A 7 -2.95 -18.27 -24.46
CA VAL A 7 -3.89 -18.03 -23.35
C VAL A 7 -3.17 -18.07 -22.00
N VAL A 8 -2.28 -19.03 -21.78
CA VAL A 8 -1.47 -19.11 -20.55
C VAL A 8 -0.54 -17.90 -20.42
N LEU A 9 0.10 -17.48 -21.51
CA LEU A 9 0.97 -16.28 -21.51
C LEU A 9 0.21 -15.00 -21.16
N ILE A 10 -0.99 -14.81 -21.71
CA ILE A 10 -1.82 -13.63 -21.43
C ILE A 10 -2.29 -13.64 -19.98
N LEU A 11 -2.74 -14.78 -19.45
CA LEU A 11 -3.15 -14.89 -18.04
C LEU A 11 -2.00 -14.62 -17.07
N ALA A 12 -0.80 -15.14 -17.36
CA ALA A 12 0.40 -14.88 -16.56
C ALA A 12 0.79 -13.40 -16.57
N ALA A 13 0.67 -12.73 -17.72
CA ALA A 13 0.92 -11.29 -17.82
C ALA A 13 -0.06 -10.49 -16.97
N VAL A 14 -1.37 -10.79 -17.00
CA VAL A 14 -2.39 -10.08 -16.22
C VAL A 14 -2.18 -10.25 -14.71
N ALA A 15 -1.73 -11.43 -14.25
CA ALA A 15 -1.42 -11.66 -12.84
C ALA A 15 -0.26 -10.78 -12.33
N ALA A 16 0.70 -10.42 -13.20
CA ALA A 16 1.80 -9.53 -12.84
C ALA A 16 1.38 -8.05 -12.67
N TYR A 17 0.21 -7.67 -13.17
CA TYR A 17 -0.32 -6.30 -13.07
C TYR A 17 -1.29 -6.09 -11.90
N VAL A 18 -1.45 -7.07 -11.01
CA VAL A 18 -2.22 -6.86 -9.78
C VAL A 18 -1.44 -5.92 -8.87
N GLN A 19 -1.63 -4.62 -9.11
CA GLN A 19 -1.25 -3.55 -8.20
C GLN A 19 -1.98 -3.84 -6.89
N VAL A 20 -1.23 -4.29 -5.89
CA VAL A 20 -1.72 -4.40 -4.52
C VAL A 20 -2.12 -2.99 -4.13
N ALA A 21 -3.41 -2.68 -4.16
CA ALA A 21 -3.93 -1.45 -3.61
C ALA A 21 -3.68 -1.53 -2.10
N GLU A 22 -2.50 -1.09 -1.65
CA GLU A 22 -2.20 -0.96 -0.24
C GLU A 22 -3.29 -0.05 0.33
N ALA A 23 -4.17 -0.60 1.15
CA ALA A 23 -5.20 0.15 1.83
C ALA A 23 -4.51 1.19 2.71
N CYS A 24 -4.37 2.40 2.17
CA CYS A 24 -3.62 3.45 2.82
C CYS A 24 -4.45 4.04 3.97
N ILE A 25 -3.75 4.51 5.00
CA ILE A 25 -4.38 5.07 6.18
C ILE A 25 -4.83 6.51 5.87
N GLY A 26 -6.12 6.78 6.00
CA GLY A 26 -6.68 8.12 5.80
C GLY A 26 -6.15 9.15 6.81
N ASN A 27 -6.21 10.45 6.45
CA ASN A 27 -5.81 11.54 7.34
C ASN A 27 -6.60 11.53 8.66
N GLY A 28 -5.93 11.88 9.76
CA GLY A 28 -6.47 11.89 11.12
C GLY A 28 -6.47 10.52 11.81
N ARG A 29 -6.18 9.43 11.09
CA ARG A 29 -6.14 8.07 11.65
C ARG A 29 -4.76 7.76 12.23
N SER A 30 -4.73 6.87 13.21
CA SER A 30 -3.50 6.44 13.88
C SER A 30 -2.51 5.78 12.92
N CYS A 31 -1.25 6.18 13.01
CA CYS A 31 -0.15 5.63 12.23
C CYS A 31 1.11 5.48 13.10
N LYS A 32 2.14 4.82 12.56
CA LYS A 32 3.49 4.83 13.13
C LYS A 32 4.50 5.21 12.06
N SER A 33 5.49 6.02 12.41
CA SER A 33 6.54 6.47 11.50
C SER A 33 7.41 5.34 10.95
N ASN A 34 7.46 4.20 11.66
CA ASN A 34 8.16 3.01 11.21
C ASN A 34 7.34 2.14 10.23
N GLY A 35 6.13 2.57 9.83
CA GLY A 35 5.28 1.85 8.88
C GLY A 35 4.60 0.59 9.45
N SER A 36 4.80 0.24 10.72
CA SER A 36 4.29 -1.02 11.29
C SER A 36 2.75 -1.09 11.41
N MET A 37 2.04 -0.03 11.05
CA MET A 37 0.57 0.03 11.02
C MET A 37 0.02 0.27 9.61
N GLY A 38 0.89 0.24 8.58
CA GLY A 38 0.59 0.69 7.23
C GLY A 38 1.02 2.13 6.99
N ASN A 39 0.88 2.57 5.73
CA ASN A 39 1.30 3.89 5.26
C ASN A 39 0.11 4.84 5.13
N CYS A 40 0.31 6.11 5.50
CA CYS A 40 -0.68 7.16 5.28
C CYS A 40 -0.88 7.41 3.79
N CYS A 41 -2.11 7.66 3.33
CA CYS A 41 -2.40 8.02 1.94
C CYS A 41 -1.67 9.31 1.52
N SER A 42 -1.40 10.21 2.47
CA SER A 42 -0.60 11.42 2.28
C SER A 42 0.91 11.18 2.24
N GLY A 43 1.36 9.96 2.51
CA GLY A 43 2.77 9.62 2.71
C GLY A 43 3.40 10.33 3.92
N PHE A 44 2.59 10.77 4.89
CA PHE A 44 3.07 11.48 6.08
C PHE A 44 2.35 11.07 7.36
N CYS A 45 3.12 10.46 8.26
CA CYS A 45 2.70 10.13 9.62
C CYS A 45 3.30 11.14 10.61
N TYR A 46 2.46 11.95 11.26
CA TYR A 46 2.90 12.88 12.27
C TYR A 46 3.01 12.18 13.63
N GLN A 47 4.22 11.77 14.01
CA GLN A 47 4.53 11.17 15.31
C GLN A 47 5.71 11.89 15.95
N GLN A 48 5.49 12.50 17.12
CA GLN A 48 6.54 13.15 17.88
C GLN A 48 7.39 12.14 18.66
N ARG A 49 8.62 12.53 19.03
CA ARG A 49 9.53 11.68 19.81
C ARG A 49 8.90 11.34 21.17
N GLY A 50 8.83 10.05 21.49
CA GLY A 50 8.21 9.55 22.73
C GLY A 50 6.73 9.18 22.59
N TRP A 51 6.06 9.52 21.49
CA TRP A 51 4.68 9.10 21.27
C TRP A 51 4.61 7.62 20.86
N LYS A 52 3.65 6.88 21.43
CA LYS A 52 3.41 5.46 21.09
C LYS A 52 2.85 5.28 19.68
N LYS A 53 2.04 6.24 19.21
CA LYS A 53 1.43 6.31 17.87
C LYS A 53 1.33 7.77 17.45
N GLY A 54 1.48 8.02 16.16
CA GLY A 54 1.16 9.30 15.52
C GLY A 54 -0.19 9.26 14.82
N TYR A 55 -0.45 10.25 13.99
CA TYR A 55 -1.63 10.27 13.10
C TYR A 55 -1.27 10.75 11.70
N CYS A 56 -2.00 10.27 10.70
CA CYS A 56 -1.80 10.68 9.32
C CYS A 56 -2.20 12.13 9.13
N LYS A 57 -1.34 12.92 8.50
CA LYS A 57 -1.60 14.33 8.23
C LYS A 57 -1.26 14.62 6.77
N ARG A 58 -1.89 15.62 6.17
CA ARG A 58 -1.40 16.18 4.90
C ARG A 58 0.01 16.74 5.12
N ARG A 59 0.88 16.55 4.13
CA ARG A 59 2.21 17.19 4.13
C ARG A 59 2.08 18.70 4.14
#